data_AF-A0A7L1AVS5-F1
#
_entry.id   AF-A0A7L1AVS5-F1
#
_cell.length_a   1.000
_cell.length_b   1.000
_cell.length_c   1.000
_cell.angle_alpha   90.00
_cell.angle_beta   90.00
_cell.angle_gamma   90.00
#
_symmetry.space_group_name_H-M   'P 1'
#
loop_
_entity.id
_entity.type
_entity.pdbx_description
1 polymer ?
#
loop_
_entity_poly.entity_id
_entity_poly.type
_entity_poly.pdbx_seq_one_letter_code
_entity_poly.pdbx_strand_id
1 'polypeptide(L)'
;QDSSDDIEDVSLFDADDDVSRRSKKSRIRHPVASFFHLFFRVSAIVVYLLCELLTSSFIACMVTIILLLSCDFWAVKNVTGRLMVGLRWWNQVDDDGRSHWVFEARKVSAQGGKTSSEAESRIFWLGLITCPMIWVIFAFSALFSFKVKWLAVVVMGVVLQGANLYGYIRCKVGSRKNLTSMATNYLGKQFLRQ
;
A
#
# COMPACT_ATOMS: atom_id res chain seq x y z
N GLN A 1 -30.82 16.45 66.80
CA GLN A 1 -31.24 15.44 65.81
C GLN A 1 -30.45 15.78 64.56
N ASP A 2 -29.19 15.36 64.55
CA ASP A 2 -28.67 14.19 63.80
C ASP A 2 -28.93 14.34 62.30
N SER A 3 -27.96 14.36 61.39
CA SER A 3 -26.75 13.52 61.32
C SER A 3 -25.68 14.12 60.39
N SER A 4 -24.42 13.79 60.69
CA SER A 4 -23.22 13.95 59.86
C SER A 4 -23.18 12.93 58.70
N ASP A 5 -22.15 13.08 57.84
CA ASP A 5 -21.58 12.11 56.86
C ASP A 5 -22.28 12.16 55.47
N ASP A 6 -21.67 12.25 54.29
CA ASP A 6 -20.31 12.01 53.76
C ASP A 6 -20.09 12.86 52.48
N ILE A 7 -18.93 13.52 52.30
CA ILE A 7 -17.89 13.23 51.29
C ILE A 7 -18.42 12.72 49.93
N GLU A 8 -18.27 13.52 48.86
CA GLU A 8 -17.54 13.12 47.64
C GLU A 8 -17.37 14.30 46.67
N ASP A 9 -16.10 14.66 46.46
CA ASP A 9 -15.57 15.48 45.37
C ASP A 9 -16.08 14.97 44.01
N VAL A 10 -16.75 15.83 43.23
CA VAL A 10 -16.97 15.58 41.79
C VAL A 10 -16.05 16.50 40.99
N SER A 11 -14.75 16.29 41.15
CA SER A 11 -13.73 16.62 40.17
C SER A 11 -13.68 15.52 39.08
N LEU A 12 -14.80 15.28 38.40
CA LEU A 12 -14.90 14.29 37.29
C LEU A 12 -14.52 14.93 35.94
N PHE A 13 -13.48 15.75 35.93
CA PHE A 13 -12.81 16.23 34.73
C PHE A 13 -11.30 16.16 34.96
N ASP A 14 -10.85 15.01 35.42
CA ASP A 14 -9.44 14.68 35.49
C ASP A 14 -9.12 13.59 34.47
N ALA A 15 -8.14 13.91 33.62
CA ALA A 15 -7.15 12.96 33.13
C ALA A 15 -7.49 11.89 32.07
N ASP A 16 -8.53 12.03 31.24
CA ASP A 16 -8.74 11.08 30.11
C ASP A 16 -8.20 11.55 28.73
N ASP A 17 -7.66 12.77 28.61
CA ASP A 17 -7.08 13.24 27.35
C ASP A 17 -5.60 12.83 27.11
N ASP A 18 -4.88 12.35 28.13
CA ASP A 18 -3.44 12.05 28.00
C ASP A 18 -3.06 10.56 27.94
N VAL A 19 -4.00 9.62 28.13
CA VAL A 19 -3.69 8.16 28.11
C VAL A 19 -4.01 7.50 26.76
N SER A 20 -4.70 8.18 25.84
CA SER A 20 -4.98 7.66 24.48
C SER A 20 -3.74 7.60 23.57
N ARG A 21 -2.58 8.08 24.05
CA ARG A 21 -1.24 7.88 23.47
C ARG A 21 -0.56 6.56 23.86
N ARG A 22 -1.20 5.69 24.65
CA ARG A 22 -0.71 4.32 24.86
C ARG A 22 -0.91 3.50 23.58
N SER A 23 0.15 3.49 22.76
CA SER A 23 0.54 2.40 21.86
C SER A 23 -0.65 1.55 21.40
N LYS A 24 -1.36 2.00 20.35
CA LYS A 24 -2.15 1.09 19.52
C LYS A 24 -1.17 0.07 18.97
N LYS A 25 -0.94 -1.00 19.74
CA LYS A 25 -0.10 -2.13 19.38
C LYS A 25 -0.57 -2.56 18.01
N SER A 26 0.28 -2.30 17.02
CA SER A 26 -0.04 -2.46 15.62
C SER A 26 -0.11 -3.95 15.31
N ARG A 27 -1.23 -4.55 15.69
CA ARG A 27 -1.43 -5.99 15.59
C ARG A 27 -1.49 -6.32 14.10
N ILE A 28 -0.42 -6.92 13.58
CA ILE A 28 -0.35 -7.39 12.20
C ILE A 28 -1.43 -8.49 12.09
N ARG A 29 -2.43 -8.25 11.25
CA ARG A 29 -3.65 -9.06 11.16
C ARG A 29 -3.50 -10.19 10.13
N HIS A 30 -2.62 -9.99 9.16
CA HIS A 30 -2.23 -10.84 8.06
C HIS A 30 -0.69 -10.88 7.93
N PRO A 31 0.03 -11.41 8.94
CA PRO A 31 1.49 -11.46 8.93
C PRO A 31 2.04 -12.24 7.73
N VAL A 32 1.29 -13.24 7.28
CA VAL A 32 1.60 -14.03 6.09
C VAL A 32 1.54 -13.17 4.81
N ALA A 33 0.58 -12.26 4.68
CA ALA A 33 0.47 -11.40 3.50
C ALA A 33 1.60 -10.36 3.43
N SER A 34 1.99 -9.78 4.58
CA SER A 34 3.13 -8.88 4.67
C SER A 34 4.46 -9.61 4.40
N PHE A 35 4.61 -10.85 4.88
CA PHE A 35 5.77 -11.68 4.59
C PHE A 35 5.89 -11.98 3.10
N PHE A 36 4.82 -12.49 2.46
CA PHE A 36 4.86 -12.77 1.02
C PHE A 36 5.09 -11.51 0.18
N HIS A 37 4.54 -10.36 0.59
CA HIS A 37 4.80 -9.08 -0.07
C HIS A 37 6.29 -8.72 -0.10
N LEU A 38 7.02 -8.98 0.99
CA LEU A 38 8.45 -8.72 1.06
C LEU A 38 9.27 -9.85 0.42
N PHE A 39 8.83 -11.10 0.56
CA PHE A 39 9.53 -12.29 0.06
C PHE A 39 9.71 -12.26 -1.46
N PHE A 40 8.66 -12.00 -2.24
CA PHE A 40 8.77 -11.97 -3.70
C PHE A 40 9.69 -10.85 -4.18
N ARG A 41 9.70 -9.71 -3.48
CA ARG A 41 10.54 -8.54 -3.79
C ARG A 41 12.00 -8.77 -3.49
N VAL A 42 12.29 -9.32 -2.30
CA VAL A 42 13.66 -9.66 -1.89
C VAL A 42 14.20 -10.78 -2.79
N SER A 43 13.38 -11.79 -3.11
CA SER A 43 13.79 -12.89 -3.99
C SER A 43 14.18 -12.42 -5.38
N ALA A 44 13.42 -11.51 -6.00
CA ALA A 44 13.76 -10.96 -7.31
C ALA A 44 15.10 -10.18 -7.30
N ILE A 45 15.37 -9.42 -6.22
CA ILE A 45 16.64 -8.68 -6.04
C ILE A 45 17.80 -9.66 -5.83
N VAL A 46 17.62 -10.65 -4.95
CA VAL A 46 18.64 -11.67 -4.68
C VAL A 46 18.97 -12.46 -5.93
N VAL A 47 17.97 -12.88 -6.71
CA VAL A 47 18.21 -13.58 -7.98
C VAL A 47 18.94 -12.67 -8.98
N TYR A 48 18.62 -11.38 -9.08
CA TYR A 48 19.37 -10.44 -9.93
C TYR A 48 20.86 -10.40 -9.54
N LEU A 49 21.17 -10.22 -8.25
CA LEU A 49 22.55 -10.14 -7.75
C LEU A 49 23.30 -11.48 -7.87
N LEU A 50 22.66 -12.60 -7.51
CA LEU A 50 23.28 -13.92 -7.60
C LEU A 50 23.48 -14.38 -9.05
N CYS A 51 22.58 -14.01 -9.96
CA CYS A 51 22.76 -14.29 -11.38
C CYS A 51 23.90 -13.49 -12.01
N GLU A 52 24.17 -12.29 -11.51
CA GLU A 52 25.34 -11.52 -11.93
C GLU A 52 26.65 -12.13 -11.42
N LEU A 53 26.63 -12.81 -10.25
CA LEU A 53 27.82 -13.35 -9.59
C LEU A 53 28.12 -14.83 -9.88
N LEU A 54 27.10 -15.68 -10.05
CA LEU A 54 27.27 -17.15 -9.99
C LEU A 54 26.94 -17.89 -11.29
N THR A 55 26.18 -17.29 -12.23
CA THR A 55 25.61 -18.02 -13.36
C THR A 55 26.07 -17.48 -14.71
N SER A 56 26.61 -18.36 -15.57
CA SER A 56 26.97 -18.03 -16.96
C SER A 56 25.77 -17.99 -17.92
N SER A 57 24.64 -18.59 -17.52
CA SER A 57 23.41 -18.67 -18.31
C SER A 57 22.53 -17.42 -18.18
N PHE A 58 22.89 -16.37 -18.94
CA PHE A 58 22.15 -15.10 -18.97
C PHE A 58 20.64 -15.26 -19.23
N ILE A 59 20.25 -16.12 -20.19
CA ILE A 59 18.85 -16.28 -20.61
C ILE A 59 17.99 -16.89 -19.50
N ALA A 60 18.49 -17.93 -18.82
CA ALA A 60 17.76 -18.58 -17.72
C ALA A 60 17.53 -17.61 -16.56
N CYS A 61 18.55 -16.81 -16.22
CA CYS A 61 18.45 -15.75 -15.23
C CYS A 61 17.43 -14.67 -15.61
N MET A 62 17.50 -14.19 -16.86
CA MET A 62 16.55 -13.20 -17.39
C MET A 62 15.10 -13.69 -17.26
N VAL A 63 14.81 -14.91 -17.73
CA VAL A 63 13.47 -15.52 -17.67
C VAL A 63 13.00 -15.65 -16.22
N THR A 64 13.87 -16.12 -15.32
CA THR A 64 13.54 -16.29 -13.91
C THR A 64 13.19 -14.96 -13.25
N ILE A 65 13.96 -13.89 -13.51
CA ILE A 65 13.68 -12.56 -12.97
C ILE A 65 12.36 -12.01 -13.50
N ILE A 66 12.08 -12.17 -14.80
CA ILE A 66 10.82 -11.71 -15.41
C ILE A 66 9.61 -12.44 -14.80
N LEU A 67 9.72 -13.75 -14.58
CA LEU A 67 8.68 -14.54 -13.93
C LEU A 67 8.46 -14.08 -12.48
N LEU A 68 9.53 -13.89 -11.71
CA LEU A 68 9.43 -13.36 -10.35
C LEU A 68 8.80 -11.97 -10.29
N LEU A 69 9.18 -11.07 -11.22
CA LEU A 69 8.60 -9.73 -11.33
C LEU A 69 7.12 -9.77 -11.68
N SER A 70 6.71 -10.70 -12.55
CA SER A 70 5.31 -10.87 -12.95
C SER A 70 4.47 -11.46 -11.80
N CYS A 71 5.02 -12.44 -11.08
CA CYS A 71 4.41 -12.97 -9.86
C CYS A 71 4.27 -11.89 -8.78
N ASP A 72 5.32 -11.09 -8.54
CA ASP A 72 5.25 -9.95 -7.61
C ASP A 72 4.20 -8.95 -8.06
N PHE A 73 4.22 -8.56 -9.35
CA PHE A 73 3.25 -7.62 -9.90
C PHE A 73 1.82 -8.09 -9.66
N TRP A 74 1.53 -9.37 -9.93
CA TRP A 74 0.21 -9.96 -9.72
C TRP A 74 -0.17 -10.06 -8.24
N ALA A 75 0.74 -10.51 -7.39
CA ALA A 75 0.51 -10.63 -5.95
C ALA A 75 0.27 -9.26 -5.30
N VAL A 76 1.02 -8.24 -5.75
CA VAL A 76 0.84 -6.86 -5.34
C VAL A 76 -0.53 -6.37 -5.73
N LYS A 77 -0.86 -6.49 -7.03
CA LYS A 77 -2.11 -6.00 -7.61
C LYS A 77 -3.36 -6.67 -7.04
N ASN A 78 -3.35 -8.00 -6.89
CA ASN A 78 -4.57 -8.78 -6.63
C ASN A 78 -4.71 -9.23 -5.17
N VAL A 79 -3.61 -9.52 -4.48
CA VAL A 79 -3.65 -10.09 -3.13
C VAL A 79 -3.37 -9.00 -2.10
N THR A 80 -2.15 -8.45 -2.12
CA THR A 80 -1.70 -7.56 -1.04
C THR A 80 -2.38 -6.20 -1.07
N GLY A 81 -2.68 -5.65 -2.25
CA GLY A 81 -3.48 -4.42 -2.37
C GLY A 81 -4.90 -4.57 -1.80
N ARG A 82 -5.54 -5.73 -1.98
CA ARG A 82 -6.89 -5.98 -1.45
C ARG A 82 -6.89 -6.26 0.05
N LEU A 83 -5.90 -7.03 0.54
CA LEU A 83 -5.83 -7.45 1.94
C LEU A 83 -5.24 -6.39 2.87
N MET A 84 -4.12 -5.76 2.49
CA MET A 84 -3.37 -4.86 3.39
C MET A 84 -3.87 -3.41 3.35
N VAL A 85 -4.36 -2.94 2.20
CA VAL A 85 -4.82 -1.54 2.06
C VAL A 85 -6.26 -1.41 1.57
N GLY A 86 -6.89 -2.50 1.13
CA GLY A 86 -8.26 -2.47 0.61
C GLY A 86 -8.41 -1.57 -0.63
N LEU A 87 -7.35 -1.45 -1.43
CA LEU A 87 -7.33 -0.65 -2.66
C LEU A 87 -7.39 -1.58 -3.87
N ARG A 88 -8.13 -1.18 -4.90
CA ARG A 88 -8.28 -1.95 -6.13
C ARG A 88 -8.30 -1.02 -7.33
N TRP A 89 -7.56 -1.38 -8.38
CA TRP A 89 -7.56 -0.66 -9.65
C TRP A 89 -7.62 -1.65 -10.82
N TRP A 90 -8.43 -1.34 -11.83
CA TRP A 90 -8.55 -2.11 -13.07
C TRP A 90 -8.98 -1.20 -14.21
N ASN A 91 -8.81 -1.70 -15.42
CA ASN A 91 -9.29 -1.05 -16.62
C ASN A 91 -10.57 -1.76 -17.08
N GLN A 92 -11.66 -1.03 -17.26
CA GLN A 92 -12.90 -1.49 -17.87
C GLN A 92 -12.95 -0.95 -19.30
N VAL A 93 -13.35 -1.78 -20.25
CA VAL A 93 -13.54 -1.35 -21.64
C VAL A 93 -15.04 -1.34 -21.88
N ASP A 94 -15.55 -0.18 -22.27
CA ASP A 94 -16.98 -0.01 -22.58
C ASP A 94 -17.31 -0.57 -23.95
N ASP A 95 -18.60 -0.72 -24.26
CA ASP A 95 -19.07 -1.23 -25.55
C ASP A 95 -18.61 -0.36 -26.75
N ASP A 96 -18.34 0.92 -26.48
CA ASP A 96 -17.74 1.87 -27.44
C ASP A 96 -16.21 1.71 -27.62
N GLY A 97 -15.59 0.71 -26.97
CA GLY A 97 -14.14 0.47 -27.00
C GLY A 97 -13.31 1.46 -26.19
N ARG A 98 -13.94 2.32 -25.37
CA ARG A 98 -13.25 3.30 -24.53
C ARG A 98 -12.75 2.69 -23.23
N SER A 99 -11.54 3.08 -22.82
CA SER A 99 -10.89 2.54 -21.60
C SER A 99 -11.19 3.41 -20.37
N HIS A 100 -11.91 2.84 -19.41
CA HIS A 100 -12.30 3.45 -18.14
C HIS A 100 -11.49 2.86 -16.99
N TRP A 101 -10.60 3.65 -16.42
CA TRP A 101 -9.81 3.26 -15.25
C TRP A 101 -10.61 3.46 -13.97
N VAL A 102 -10.99 2.35 -13.33
CA VAL A 102 -11.75 2.37 -12.07
C VAL A 102 -10.81 2.18 -10.89
N PHE A 103 -10.90 3.10 -9.92
CA PHE A 103 -10.07 3.12 -8.71
C PHE A 103 -10.95 3.07 -7.46
N GLU A 104 -10.99 1.90 -6.81
CA GLU A 104 -11.72 1.67 -5.58
C GLU A 104 -10.81 1.76 -4.36
N ALA A 105 -11.35 2.32 -3.29
CA ALA A 105 -10.78 2.26 -1.95
C ALA A 105 -11.88 1.87 -0.96
N ARG A 106 -11.62 0.85 -0.13
CA ARG A 106 -12.54 0.46 0.94
C ARG A 106 -12.69 1.62 1.92
N LYS A 107 -13.92 2.10 2.15
CA LYS A 107 -14.21 3.11 3.18
C LYS A 107 -13.79 2.58 4.55
N VAL A 108 -13.00 3.37 5.28
CA VAL A 108 -12.76 3.18 6.71
C VAL A 108 -14.07 3.54 7.41
N SER A 109 -14.94 2.56 7.64
CA SER A 109 -16.17 2.80 8.39
C SER A 109 -15.81 3.15 9.84
N ALA A 110 -16.29 4.31 10.30
CA ALA A 110 -16.21 4.75 11.69
C ALA A 110 -16.86 3.74 12.68
N GLN A 111 -17.72 2.86 12.17
CA GLN A 111 -18.25 1.70 12.89
C GLN A 111 -17.31 0.48 12.71
N GLY A 112 -16.44 0.22 13.69
CA GLY A 112 -15.94 -1.08 14.22
C GLY A 112 -15.60 -2.29 13.34
N GLY A 113 -15.75 -2.28 12.02
CA GLY A 113 -15.73 -3.48 11.17
C GLY A 113 -14.49 -3.58 10.27
N LYS A 114 -13.56 -4.48 10.63
CA LYS A 114 -12.58 -5.10 9.71
C LYS A 114 -11.70 -4.12 8.88
N THR A 115 -11.11 -3.12 9.51
CA THR A 115 -10.05 -2.32 8.87
C THR A 115 -8.72 -3.06 8.89
N SER A 116 -7.93 -2.93 7.81
CA SER A 116 -6.56 -3.40 7.77
C SER A 116 -5.73 -2.67 8.84
N SER A 117 -4.76 -3.36 9.42
CA SER A 117 -3.97 -2.80 10.52
C SER A 117 -3.11 -1.64 9.99
N GLU A 118 -2.96 -0.59 10.78
CA GLU A 118 -2.18 0.59 10.40
C GLU A 118 -0.73 0.23 10.04
N ALA A 119 -0.15 -0.78 10.70
CA ALA A 119 1.15 -1.32 10.34
C ALA A 119 1.19 -2.01 8.97
N GLU A 120 0.15 -2.74 8.58
CA GLU A 120 0.11 -3.44 7.29
C GLU A 120 0.04 -2.45 6.14
N SER A 121 -0.74 -1.38 6.31
CA SER A 121 -0.77 -0.28 5.36
C SER A 121 0.61 0.37 5.24
N ARG A 122 1.30 0.65 6.36
CA ARG A 122 2.66 1.22 6.33
C ARG A 122 3.65 0.30 5.62
N ILE A 123 3.65 -1.00 5.93
CA ILE A 123 4.53 -1.99 5.30
C ILE A 123 4.26 -2.08 3.80
N PHE A 124 2.98 -2.11 3.39
CA PHE A 124 2.61 -2.11 1.99
C PHE A 124 3.12 -0.86 1.26
N TRP A 125 2.87 0.34 1.81
CA TRP A 125 3.31 1.59 1.17
C TRP A 125 4.84 1.71 1.14
N LEU A 126 5.52 1.31 2.22
CA LEU A 126 6.98 1.29 2.27
C LEU A 126 7.52 0.34 1.20
N GLY A 127 7.02 -0.91 1.17
CA GLY A 127 7.40 -1.88 0.14
C GLY A 127 7.16 -1.34 -1.26
N LEU A 128 5.95 -0.85 -1.54
CA LEU A 128 5.51 -0.33 -2.83
C LEU A 128 6.38 0.80 -3.37
N ILE A 129 6.96 1.62 -2.49
CA ILE A 129 7.86 2.73 -2.87
C ILE A 129 9.32 2.28 -2.91
N THR A 130 9.79 1.53 -1.91
CA THR A 130 11.20 1.11 -1.81
C THR A 130 11.60 0.19 -2.96
N CYS A 131 10.73 -0.72 -3.39
CA CYS A 131 11.06 -1.66 -4.46
C CYS A 131 11.35 -0.97 -5.81
N PRO A 132 10.48 -0.10 -6.37
CA PRO A 132 10.82 0.63 -7.59
C PRO A 132 12.06 1.52 -7.44
N MET A 133 12.32 2.09 -6.26
CA MET A 133 13.56 2.85 -6.03
C MET A 133 14.81 1.97 -6.20
N ILE A 134 14.80 0.74 -5.68
CA ILE A 134 15.90 -0.21 -5.87
C ILE A 134 16.08 -0.55 -7.35
N TRP A 135 14.98 -0.82 -8.07
CA TRP A 135 15.04 -1.10 -9.52
C TRP A 135 15.57 0.10 -10.33
N VAL A 136 15.23 1.32 -9.94
CA VAL A 136 15.78 2.55 -10.55
C VAL A 136 17.29 2.64 -10.31
N ILE A 137 17.78 2.33 -9.11
CA ILE A 137 19.22 2.29 -8.83
C ILE A 137 19.92 1.25 -9.72
N PHE A 138 19.36 0.06 -9.86
CA PHE A 138 19.87 -0.94 -10.80
C PHE A 138 19.80 -0.44 -12.25
N ALA A 139 18.81 0.37 -12.62
CA ALA A 139 18.67 0.89 -13.97
C ALA A 139 19.82 1.84 -14.30
N PHE A 140 20.11 2.76 -13.38
CA PHE A 140 21.26 3.65 -13.50
C PHE A 140 22.58 2.87 -13.51
N SER A 141 22.76 1.89 -12.62
CA SER A 141 23.95 1.05 -12.60
C SER A 141 24.18 0.30 -13.93
N ALA A 142 23.12 -0.32 -14.48
CA ALA A 142 23.19 -1.03 -15.75
C ALA A 142 23.42 -0.08 -16.94
N LEU A 143 22.85 1.14 -16.89
CA LEU A 143 23.02 2.18 -17.90
C LEU A 143 24.46 2.69 -17.95
N PHE A 144 25.04 3.05 -16.80
CA PHE A 144 26.43 3.51 -16.71
C PHE A 144 27.45 2.40 -16.99
N SER A 145 27.11 1.15 -16.68
CA SER A 145 27.97 0.00 -16.98
C SER A 145 27.85 -0.49 -18.44
N PHE A 146 27.03 0.16 -19.28
CA PHE A 146 26.73 -0.24 -20.68
C PHE A 146 26.34 -1.72 -20.84
N LYS A 147 25.73 -2.32 -19.81
CA LYS A 147 25.28 -3.71 -19.82
C LYS A 147 23.89 -3.81 -20.48
N VAL A 148 23.82 -3.54 -21.79
CA VAL A 148 22.55 -3.47 -22.56
C VAL A 148 21.66 -4.70 -22.38
N LYS A 149 22.27 -5.89 -22.24
CA LYS A 149 21.56 -7.15 -21.96
C LYS A 149 20.70 -7.07 -20.69
N TRP A 150 21.24 -6.49 -19.61
CA TRP A 150 20.55 -6.36 -18.32
C TRP A 150 19.60 -5.16 -18.27
N LEU A 151 19.84 -4.15 -19.11
CA LEU A 151 19.01 -2.95 -19.19
C LEU A 151 17.54 -3.28 -19.45
N ALA A 152 17.25 -4.22 -20.34
CA ALA A 152 15.87 -4.64 -20.65
C ALA A 152 15.13 -5.21 -19.42
N VAL A 153 15.80 -6.07 -18.65
CA VAL A 153 15.24 -6.67 -17.43
C VAL A 153 14.94 -5.61 -16.38
N VAL A 154 15.87 -4.69 -16.20
CA VAL A 154 15.76 -3.65 -15.19
C VAL A 154 14.70 -2.62 -15.56
N VAL A 155 14.61 -2.24 -16.84
CA VAL A 155 13.52 -1.39 -17.35
C VAL A 155 12.16 -2.04 -17.12
N MET A 156 12.02 -3.34 -17.39
CA MET A 156 10.80 -4.09 -17.10
C MET A 156 10.45 -4.08 -15.60
N GLY A 157 11.45 -4.23 -14.73
CA GLY A 157 11.28 -4.11 -13.28
C GLY A 157 10.76 -2.73 -12.87
N VAL A 158 11.35 -1.65 -13.41
CA VAL A 158 10.89 -0.28 -13.15
C VAL A 158 9.46 -0.06 -13.63
N VAL A 159 9.11 -0.50 -14.84
CA VAL A 159 7.78 -0.29 -15.43
C VAL A 159 6.70 -1.06 -14.66
N LEU A 160 6.91 -2.35 -14.36
CA LEU A 160 5.93 -3.16 -13.63
C LEU A 160 5.67 -2.61 -12.22
N GLN A 161 6.74 -2.27 -11.50
CA GLN A 161 6.60 -1.70 -10.16
C GLN A 161 6.03 -0.28 -10.19
N GLY A 162 6.42 0.52 -11.18
CA GLY A 162 5.90 1.87 -11.41
C GLY A 162 4.40 1.86 -11.73
N ALA A 163 3.92 0.93 -12.55
CA ALA A 163 2.50 0.79 -12.86
C ALA A 163 1.67 0.48 -11.61
N ASN A 164 2.16 -0.43 -10.75
CA ASN A 164 1.52 -0.70 -9.45
C ASN A 164 1.52 0.54 -8.55
N LEU A 165 2.67 1.19 -8.39
CA LEU A 165 2.80 2.40 -7.57
C LEU A 165 1.83 3.49 -8.03
N TYR A 166 1.78 3.77 -9.34
CA TYR A 166 0.89 4.75 -9.94
C TYR A 166 -0.59 4.42 -9.69
N GLY A 167 -0.99 3.17 -9.94
CA GLY A 167 -2.36 2.71 -9.74
C GLY A 167 -2.83 2.90 -8.30
N TYR A 168 -2.00 2.52 -7.32
CA TYR A 168 -2.33 2.66 -5.91
C TYR A 168 -2.31 4.11 -5.42
N ILE A 169 -1.39 4.96 -5.92
CA ILE A 169 -1.41 6.40 -5.62
C ILE A 169 -2.73 7.02 -6.10
N ARG A 170 -3.18 6.69 -7.32
CA ARG A 170 -4.47 7.16 -7.85
C ARG A 170 -5.65 6.67 -7.00
N CYS A 171 -5.66 5.41 -6.54
CA CYS A 171 -6.65 4.93 -5.56
C CYS A 171 -6.66 5.78 -4.28
N LYS A 172 -5.49 6.05 -3.68
CA LYS A 172 -5.38 6.78 -2.41
C LYS A 172 -5.78 8.24 -2.55
N VAL A 173 -5.36 8.91 -3.62
CA VAL A 173 -5.68 10.32 -3.88
C VAL A 173 -7.15 10.48 -4.26
N GLY A 174 -7.67 9.60 -5.12
CA GLY A 174 -9.09 9.60 -5.50
C GLY A 174 -10.00 9.37 -4.30
N SER A 175 -9.65 8.42 -3.42
CA SER A 175 -10.41 8.18 -2.18
C SER A 175 -10.50 9.40 -1.27
N ARG A 176 -9.41 10.18 -1.13
CA ARG A 176 -9.40 11.39 -0.29
C ARG A 176 -10.30 12.48 -0.86
N LYS A 177 -10.23 12.73 -2.17
CA LYS A 177 -11.07 13.72 -2.86
C LYS A 177 -12.57 13.40 -2.71
N ASN A 178 -12.95 12.14 -2.90
CA ASN A 178 -14.34 11.69 -2.74
C ASN A 178 -14.87 11.92 -1.31
N LEU A 179 -14.05 11.67 -0.28
CA LEU A 179 -14.44 11.90 1.12
C LEU A 179 -14.62 13.39 1.42
N THR A 180 -13.70 14.25 0.98
CA THR A 180 -13.80 15.70 1.16
C THR A 180 -15.04 16.26 0.47
N SER A 181 -15.30 15.89 -0.79
CA SER A 181 -16.48 16.35 -1.52
C SER A 181 -17.80 15.89 -0.90
N MET A 182 -17.86 14.66 -0.37
CA MET A 182 -19.05 14.19 0.37
C MET A 182 -19.29 15.00 1.65
N ALA A 183 -18.23 15.32 2.42
CA ALA A 183 -18.34 16.10 3.64
C ALA A 183 -18.79 17.55 3.37
N THR A 184 -18.21 18.21 2.37
CA THR A 184 -18.60 19.57 1.96
C THR A 184 -20.06 19.62 1.48
N ASN A 185 -20.51 18.64 0.69
CA ASN A 185 -21.89 18.57 0.22
C ASN A 185 -22.89 18.32 1.37
N TYR A 186 -22.51 17.55 2.38
CA TYR A 186 -23.37 17.31 3.54
C TYR A 186 -23.47 18.57 4.43
N LEU A 187 -22.35 19.23 4.71
CA LEU A 187 -22.31 20.47 5.47
C LEU A 187 -23.03 21.62 4.73
N GLY A 188 -22.83 21.75 3.42
CA GLY A 188 -23.56 22.73 2.60
C GLY A 188 -25.07 22.50 2.59
N LYS A 189 -25.51 21.23 2.56
CA LYS A 189 -26.93 20.88 2.68
C LYS A 189 -27.52 21.13 4.08
N GLN A 190 -26.72 21.04 5.16
CA GLN A 190 -27.17 21.44 6.49
C GLN A 190 -27.28 22.96 6.62
N PHE A 191 -26.33 23.71 6.05
CA PHE A 191 -26.33 25.17 6.11
C PHE A 191 -27.45 25.81 5.27
N LEU A 192 -27.78 25.22 4.10
CA LEU A 192 -28.92 25.65 3.26
C LEU A 192 -30.29 25.24 3.84
N ARG A 193 -30.34 24.46 4.91
CA ARG A 193 -31.57 24.00 5.57
C ARG A 193 -31.92 24.77 6.84
N GLN A 194 -31.07 25.73 7.24
CA GLN A 194 -31.36 26.73 8.28
C GLN A 194 -31.75 28.05 7.62
#